data_AF-A0A9N8HKI9-F1
#
_entry.id   AF-A0A9N8HKI9-F1
#
_cell.length_a   1.000
_cell.length_b   1.000
_cell.length_c   1.000
_cell.angle_alpha   90.00
_cell.angle_beta   90.00
_cell.angle_gamma   90.00
#
_symmetry.space_group_name_H-M   'P 1'
#
loop_
_entity.id
_entity.type
_entity.pdbx_description
1 polymer ?
#
loop_
_entity_poly.entity_id
_entity_poly.type
_entity_poly.pdbx_seq_one_letter_code
_entity_poly.pdbx_strand_id
1 'polypeptide(L)'
;MTNPSAAEASSASDEEHARDSSVGEPWQVDTVDASAAGTVPPRAPPEASDSSSEKQTNNDPFLTARQQYEQSGNDKAMLFCLCIGLESEDGERKLGDLTVEPYCKMPKKNQTKLKVQNAVLAKEVVRRGNQMELTGRSKVRPSNWKQGRLVKWLQDNPIKDEACIPFLRQTENAYCTATKNHLHEKAVGKDSETTADKDGNEPWRNKLEPNLRMILAAHHDDVRKYLIEEGSVLERQELDARNSDDRPMTFFEALANKYNDDFWVANSEAMPDLHPDFTIEHDIYSTDCPGKVTADFIKKQWNQAKLKTNKIVNAWERSGNGYGQVDHEEEEEAEEPARQFGHLTEERLLAGDNRSEYCIERLGHRSFHLYLWYLADKHGNLSCVVTRLSDDVGGTGDKVATNTSESKGRKGKDDPELKQLRKSLSNSQVELSYQAVIENLTNANRELTKSKIAKVKADTQEEKEIWQESIAEQEDIVKGLKRRKRTYEVKKAKKKTSAEPDGSTETD
;
A
#
# COMPACT_ATOMS: atom_id res chain seq x y z
N MET A 1 0.64 -24.53 -73.62
CA MET A 1 -0.28 -24.36 -72.47
C MET A 1 -0.70 -22.90 -72.47
N THR A 2 -2.00 -22.68 -72.55
CA THR A 2 -2.69 -21.43 -72.91
C THR A 2 -2.62 -20.34 -71.83
N ASN A 3 -1.98 -19.21 -72.17
CA ASN A 3 -2.44 -17.79 -72.11
C ASN A 3 -3.75 -17.42 -71.36
N PRO A 4 -4.05 -16.12 -71.04
CA PRO A 4 -3.27 -15.03 -70.39
C PRO A 4 -4.14 -13.97 -69.60
N SER A 5 -3.53 -12.82 -69.19
CA SER A 5 -4.06 -11.40 -69.18
C SER A 5 -5.17 -10.97 -68.18
N ALA A 6 -4.96 -9.94 -67.32
CA ALA A 6 -5.14 -8.46 -67.50
C ALA A 6 -6.62 -8.04 -67.71
N ALA A 7 -7.23 -6.94 -67.26
CA ALA A 7 -6.96 -5.76 -66.42
C ALA A 7 -8.32 -5.00 -66.26
N GLU A 8 -8.34 -3.88 -65.50
CA GLU A 8 -9.32 -2.76 -65.52
C GLU A 8 -10.71 -3.01 -64.87
N ALA A 9 -11.20 -2.24 -63.87
CA ALA A 9 -11.40 -0.79 -63.64
C ALA A 9 -12.80 -0.28 -64.08
N SER A 10 -13.34 0.72 -63.34
CA SER A 10 -14.58 1.50 -63.55
C SER A 10 -15.88 0.92 -62.96
N SER A 11 -16.89 1.68 -62.51
CA SER A 11 -17.09 2.97 -61.82
C SER A 11 -18.61 3.10 -61.54
N ALA A 12 -18.99 4.01 -60.62
CA ALA A 12 -20.31 4.66 -60.48
C ALA A 12 -21.53 3.79 -60.05
N SER A 13 -22.56 4.27 -59.36
CA SER A 13 -22.88 5.49 -58.59
C SER A 13 -24.29 5.31 -57.98
N ASP A 14 -24.69 6.20 -57.06
CA ASP A 14 -26.07 6.67 -56.76
C ASP A 14 -27.04 5.71 -56.05
N GLU A 15 -27.51 6.02 -54.82
CA GLU A 15 -28.70 6.83 -54.42
C GLU A 15 -29.60 5.84 -53.62
N GLU A 16 -30.39 6.13 -52.59
CA GLU A 16 -31.00 7.35 -52.08
C GLU A 16 -31.55 7.04 -50.64
N HIS A 17 -31.62 8.10 -49.83
CA HIS A 17 -32.63 8.41 -48.80
C HIS A 17 -33.26 7.33 -47.88
N ALA A 18 -33.02 7.51 -46.57
CA ALA A 18 -34.11 7.55 -45.59
C ALA A 18 -33.81 8.59 -44.50
N ARG A 19 -34.59 9.67 -44.52
CA ARG A 19 -34.72 10.65 -43.44
C ARG A 19 -35.51 10.01 -42.30
N ASP A 20 -35.07 10.20 -41.06
CA ASP A 20 -36.03 10.28 -39.95
C ASP A 20 -35.62 11.39 -38.99
N SER A 21 -36.61 12.18 -38.61
CA SER A 21 -36.53 13.42 -37.86
C SER A 21 -37.64 13.41 -36.83
N SER A 22 -37.28 13.32 -35.55
CA SER A 22 -38.11 13.75 -34.43
C SER A 22 -37.16 14.21 -33.32
N VAL A 23 -36.96 15.51 -33.05
CA VAL A 23 -37.89 16.39 -32.33
C VAL A 23 -38.50 15.62 -31.15
N GLY A 24 -38.03 15.74 -29.91
CA GLY A 24 -37.71 16.95 -29.18
C GLY A 24 -38.91 17.31 -28.31
N GLU A 25 -39.06 16.66 -27.16
CA GLU A 25 -39.99 17.10 -26.11
C GLU A 25 -39.35 17.00 -24.70
N PRO A 26 -39.47 18.06 -23.88
CA PRO A 26 -38.91 18.15 -22.54
C PRO A 26 -39.86 17.59 -21.47
N TRP A 27 -39.29 16.90 -20.49
CA TRP A 27 -40.01 16.45 -19.30
C TRP A 27 -40.38 17.63 -18.41
N GLN A 28 -41.68 17.91 -18.32
CA GLN A 28 -42.30 18.75 -17.30
C GLN A 28 -42.25 18.05 -15.94
N VAL A 29 -41.85 18.79 -14.91
CA VAL A 29 -41.85 18.32 -13.52
C VAL A 29 -43.10 18.87 -12.84
N ASP A 30 -44.08 18.02 -12.59
CA ASP A 30 -45.25 18.33 -11.78
C ASP A 30 -44.87 18.33 -10.29
N THR A 31 -44.99 19.50 -9.67
CA THR A 31 -45.04 19.68 -8.22
C THR A 31 -46.39 19.20 -7.68
N VAL A 32 -46.38 18.21 -6.79
CA VAL A 32 -47.54 17.88 -5.94
C VAL A 32 -47.22 18.14 -4.47
N ASP A 33 -47.98 19.08 -3.91
CA ASP A 33 -48.23 19.30 -2.49
C ASP A 33 -48.79 18.04 -1.83
N ALA A 34 -48.28 17.69 -0.64
CA ALA A 34 -49.02 16.87 0.31
C ALA A 34 -48.56 17.15 1.74
N SER A 35 -49.34 18.02 2.39
CA SER A 35 -49.43 18.18 3.83
C SER A 35 -50.00 16.90 4.49
N ALA A 36 -49.35 16.38 5.52
CA ALA A 36 -49.98 15.50 6.49
C ALA A 36 -49.25 15.54 7.84
N ALA A 37 -49.93 16.12 8.82
CA ALA A 37 -49.57 16.14 10.22
C ALA A 37 -49.69 14.74 10.85
N GLY A 38 -48.70 14.37 11.68
CA GLY A 38 -48.69 13.13 12.45
C GLY A 38 -48.24 13.37 13.88
N THR A 39 -49.17 13.23 14.80
CA THR A 39 -49.13 13.48 16.25
C THR A 39 -48.20 12.50 17.00
N VAL A 40 -47.40 13.01 17.94
CA VAL A 40 -46.52 12.25 18.86
C VAL A 40 -47.31 11.86 20.12
N PRO A 41 -47.28 10.60 20.60
CA PRO A 41 -47.89 10.21 21.87
C PRO A 41 -46.98 10.49 23.08
N PRO A 42 -47.56 10.71 24.29
CA PRO A 42 -46.80 11.13 25.48
C PRO A 42 -46.10 9.98 26.20
N ARG A 43 -44.95 10.33 26.80
CA ARG A 43 -43.99 9.51 27.55
C ARG A 43 -44.49 9.21 28.98
N ALA A 44 -44.44 7.95 29.39
CA ALA A 44 -44.79 7.49 30.74
C ALA A 44 -43.71 7.85 31.79
N PRO A 45 -44.06 7.93 33.09
CA PRO A 45 -43.16 8.36 34.17
C PRO A 45 -42.29 7.20 34.73
N PRO A 46 -41.14 7.51 35.35
CA PRO A 46 -40.23 6.50 35.89
C PRO A 46 -40.70 5.97 37.26
N GLU A 47 -40.73 4.65 37.39
CA GLU A 47 -40.95 3.93 38.65
C GLU A 47 -39.72 3.99 39.56
N ALA A 48 -39.98 4.15 40.86
CA ALA A 48 -39.00 4.18 41.92
C ALA A 48 -38.48 2.77 42.23
N SER A 49 -37.16 2.59 42.23
CA SER A 49 -36.50 1.34 42.67
C SER A 49 -36.13 1.44 44.15
N ASP A 50 -36.78 0.60 44.94
CA ASP A 50 -36.54 0.31 46.35
C ASP A 50 -35.25 -0.50 46.52
N SER A 51 -34.39 -0.10 47.46
CA SER A 51 -33.08 -0.68 47.69
C SER A 51 -33.10 -1.57 48.93
N SER A 52 -33.19 -2.89 48.74
CA SER A 52 -32.92 -3.88 49.78
C SER A 52 -31.62 -4.63 49.47
N SER A 53 -30.64 -4.45 50.34
CA SER A 53 -29.30 -5.02 50.25
C SER A 53 -29.29 -6.47 50.78
N GLU A 54 -29.29 -7.45 49.87
CA GLU A 54 -28.91 -8.83 50.17
C GLU A 54 -27.43 -9.07 49.83
N LYS A 55 -26.71 -9.66 50.79
CA LYS A 55 -25.28 -9.95 50.73
C LYS A 55 -24.98 -11.00 49.65
N GLN A 56 -24.45 -10.56 48.51
CA GLN A 56 -23.85 -11.44 47.50
C GLN A 56 -22.56 -12.07 48.03
N THR A 57 -22.55 -13.40 48.09
CA THR A 57 -21.34 -14.21 48.27
C THR A 57 -20.48 -14.11 47.01
N ASN A 58 -19.23 -13.68 47.15
CA ASN A 58 -18.20 -13.69 46.11
C ASN A 58 -17.88 -15.13 45.63
N ASN A 59 -18.72 -15.68 44.76
CA ASN A 59 -18.33 -16.75 43.83
C ASN A 59 -18.04 -16.05 42.51
N ASP A 60 -16.76 -15.80 42.23
CA ASP A 60 -16.33 -15.29 40.93
C ASP A 60 -16.78 -16.30 39.85
N PRO A 61 -17.75 -15.95 38.98
CA PRO A 61 -18.33 -16.92 38.07
C PRO A 61 -17.24 -17.31 37.06
N PHE A 62 -16.90 -18.60 37.02
CA PHE A 62 -15.97 -19.15 36.02
C PHE A 62 -16.37 -18.64 34.64
N LEU A 63 -15.44 -17.92 33.98
CA LEU A 63 -15.67 -17.35 32.66
C LEU A 63 -16.18 -18.44 31.71
N THR A 64 -17.31 -18.15 31.07
CA THR A 64 -17.87 -19.03 30.03
C THR A 64 -16.92 -19.08 28.84
N ALA A 65 -17.02 -20.10 27.99
CA ALA A 65 -16.15 -20.22 26.82
C ALA A 65 -16.29 -19.00 25.89
N ARG A 66 -17.51 -18.45 25.79
CA ARG A 66 -17.78 -17.21 25.06
C ARG A 66 -17.03 -16.02 25.64
N GLN A 67 -17.13 -15.80 26.95
CA GLN A 67 -16.41 -14.70 27.62
C GLN A 67 -14.89 -14.85 27.49
N GLN A 68 -14.37 -16.07 27.58
CA GLN A 68 -12.95 -16.37 27.39
C GLN A 68 -12.46 -15.98 25.98
N TYR A 69 -13.26 -16.26 24.95
CA TYR A 69 -12.95 -15.89 23.58
C TYR A 69 -13.00 -14.36 23.39
N GLU A 70 -14.03 -13.69 23.89
CA GLU A 70 -14.19 -12.25 23.80
C GLU A 70 -13.05 -11.50 24.53
N GLN A 71 -12.68 -11.93 25.75
CA GLN A 71 -11.56 -11.35 26.51
C GLN A 71 -10.20 -11.58 25.88
N SER A 72 -10.05 -12.60 25.03
CA SER A 72 -8.83 -12.84 24.25
C SER A 72 -8.70 -11.90 23.04
N GLY A 73 -9.64 -10.97 22.84
CA GLY A 73 -9.68 -10.09 21.67
C GLY A 73 -10.11 -10.82 20.40
N ASN A 74 -10.98 -11.83 20.53
CA ASN A 74 -11.42 -12.70 19.44
C ASN A 74 -10.25 -13.44 18.77
N ASP A 75 -9.29 -13.92 19.57
CA ASP A 75 -8.14 -14.66 19.05
C ASP A 75 -8.57 -16.02 18.47
N LYS A 76 -8.18 -16.28 17.22
CA LYS A 76 -8.51 -17.51 16.50
C LYS A 76 -7.85 -18.73 17.13
N ALA A 77 -6.62 -18.60 17.67
CA ALA A 77 -6.01 -19.73 18.36
C ALA A 77 -6.80 -20.10 19.63
N MET A 78 -7.32 -19.11 20.36
CA MET A 78 -8.22 -19.35 21.48
C MET A 78 -9.53 -20.02 21.03
N LEU A 79 -10.16 -19.55 19.94
CA LEU A 79 -11.34 -20.22 19.38
C LEU A 79 -11.09 -21.71 19.11
N PHE A 80 -9.99 -22.03 18.42
CA PHE A 80 -9.63 -23.41 18.11
C PHE A 80 -9.34 -24.24 19.36
N CYS A 81 -8.74 -23.64 20.39
CA CYS A 81 -8.54 -24.27 21.69
C CYS A 81 -9.87 -24.66 22.35
N LEU A 82 -10.83 -23.73 22.40
CA LEU A 82 -12.15 -23.95 22.99
C LEU A 82 -12.96 -25.00 22.23
N CYS A 83 -12.77 -25.09 20.92
CA CYS A 83 -13.41 -26.08 20.06
C CYS A 83 -12.90 -27.53 20.24
N ILE A 84 -11.74 -27.77 20.88
CA ILE A 84 -11.19 -29.12 21.01
C ILE A 84 -12.16 -30.04 21.78
N GLY A 85 -12.49 -31.17 21.15
CA GLY A 85 -13.42 -32.18 21.66
C GLY A 85 -14.86 -32.00 21.18
N LEU A 86 -15.18 -30.91 20.46
CA LEU A 86 -16.49 -30.68 19.87
C LEU A 86 -16.55 -31.18 18.42
N GLU A 87 -17.76 -31.52 17.99
CA GLU A 87 -18.09 -31.95 16.62
C GLU A 87 -19.10 -30.99 15.97
N SER A 88 -19.09 -30.94 14.64
CA SER A 88 -20.01 -30.12 13.84
C SER A 88 -21.45 -30.52 14.11
N GLU A 89 -22.42 -29.69 13.67
CA GLU A 89 -23.83 -30.04 13.81
C GLU A 89 -24.15 -31.37 13.13
N ASP A 90 -23.51 -31.63 11.98
CA ASP A 90 -23.66 -32.89 11.23
C ASP A 90 -22.80 -34.06 11.77
N GLY A 91 -21.98 -33.83 12.80
CA GLY A 91 -21.06 -34.84 13.37
C GLY A 91 -19.87 -35.25 12.50
N GLU A 92 -19.80 -34.82 11.23
CA GLU A 92 -18.76 -35.26 10.30
C GLU A 92 -17.36 -34.70 10.61
N ARG A 93 -17.28 -33.53 11.26
CA ARG A 93 -16.02 -32.80 11.45
C ARG A 93 -15.74 -32.49 12.91
N LYS A 94 -14.52 -32.80 13.34
CA LYS A 94 -14.00 -32.38 14.65
C LYS A 94 -13.58 -30.91 14.59
N LEU A 95 -14.17 -30.07 15.43
CA LEU A 95 -13.81 -28.66 15.48
C LEU A 95 -12.43 -28.49 16.11
N GLY A 96 -11.72 -27.44 15.68
CA GLY A 96 -10.38 -27.15 16.18
C GLY A 96 -9.27 -28.03 15.58
N ASP A 97 -9.59 -29.01 14.73
CA ASP A 97 -8.61 -29.87 14.09
C ASP A 97 -8.06 -29.24 12.80
N LEU A 98 -6.79 -28.80 12.87
CA LEU A 98 -6.09 -28.18 11.74
C LEU A 98 -5.69 -29.17 10.63
N THR A 99 -5.83 -30.48 10.87
CA THR A 99 -5.51 -31.53 9.89
C THR A 99 -6.66 -31.82 8.92
N VAL A 100 -7.84 -31.26 9.17
CA VAL A 100 -9.05 -31.44 8.36
C VAL A 100 -9.26 -30.26 7.42
N GLU A 101 -10.00 -30.48 6.33
CA GLU A 101 -10.38 -29.40 5.42
C GLU A 101 -11.34 -28.39 6.09
N PRO A 102 -11.18 -27.08 5.82
CA PRO A 102 -10.27 -26.45 4.84
C PRO A 102 -8.85 -26.18 5.36
N TYR A 103 -8.59 -26.41 6.65
CA TYR A 103 -7.39 -25.93 7.32
C TYR A 103 -6.11 -26.59 6.83
N CYS A 104 -6.14 -27.89 6.53
CA CYS A 104 -4.97 -28.60 6.01
C CYS A 104 -4.46 -28.08 4.67
N LYS A 105 -5.33 -27.46 3.85
CA LYS A 105 -5.01 -26.84 2.56
C LYS A 105 -4.50 -25.40 2.68
N MET A 106 -4.57 -24.80 3.87
CA MET A 106 -4.05 -23.45 4.08
C MET A 106 -2.51 -23.40 4.00
N PRO A 107 -1.93 -22.25 3.62
CA PRO A 107 -0.48 -22.06 3.72
C PRO A 107 0.03 -22.29 5.14
N LYS A 108 1.17 -22.98 5.29
CA LYS A 108 1.77 -23.31 6.60
C LYS A 108 1.88 -22.10 7.54
N LYS A 109 2.26 -20.93 7.01
CA LYS A 109 2.34 -19.67 7.78
C LYS A 109 1.01 -19.27 8.46
N ASN A 110 -0.12 -19.58 7.84
CA ASN A 110 -1.45 -19.28 8.39
C ASN A 110 -1.89 -20.37 9.37
N GLN A 111 -1.57 -21.64 9.10
CA GLN A 111 -1.79 -22.73 10.06
C GLN A 111 -1.02 -22.48 11.37
N THR A 112 0.22 -21.98 11.29
CA THR A 112 1.01 -21.64 12.48
C THR A 112 0.34 -20.60 13.37
N LYS A 113 -0.45 -19.67 12.80
CA LYS A 113 -1.20 -18.67 13.57
C LYS A 113 -2.42 -19.23 14.28
N LEU A 114 -2.98 -20.33 13.77
CA LEU A 114 -4.10 -21.05 14.40
C LEU A 114 -3.62 -22.09 15.42
N LYS A 115 -2.34 -22.48 15.34
CA LYS A 115 -1.77 -23.49 16.22
C LYS A 115 -1.73 -22.98 17.66
N VAL A 116 -2.50 -23.64 18.52
CA VAL A 116 -2.60 -23.30 19.94
C VAL A 116 -1.29 -23.65 20.67
N GLN A 117 -0.77 -22.71 21.45
CA GLN A 117 0.40 -22.92 22.28
C GLN A 117 0.09 -23.77 23.52
N ASN A 118 1.07 -24.52 24.03
CA ASN A 118 0.89 -25.38 25.22
C ASN A 118 0.41 -24.63 26.46
N ALA A 119 0.87 -23.39 26.66
CA ALA A 119 0.44 -22.57 27.79
C ALA A 119 -1.07 -22.28 27.75
N VAL A 120 -1.63 -22.06 26.56
CA VAL A 120 -3.07 -21.81 26.36
C VAL A 120 -3.86 -23.10 26.58
N LEU A 121 -3.41 -24.22 26.01
CA LEU A 121 -4.04 -25.53 26.24
C LEU A 121 -4.04 -25.92 27.73
N ALA A 122 -2.93 -25.70 28.44
CA ALA A 122 -2.82 -25.99 29.86
C ALA A 122 -3.78 -25.14 30.71
N LYS A 123 -3.93 -23.86 30.39
CA LYS A 123 -4.92 -22.98 31.04
C LYS A 123 -6.35 -23.49 30.80
N GLU A 124 -6.66 -23.90 29.58
CA GLU A 124 -7.99 -24.43 29.24
C GLU A 124 -8.29 -25.77 29.94
N VAL A 125 -7.29 -26.66 30.07
CA VAL A 125 -7.42 -27.91 30.86
C VAL A 125 -7.77 -27.59 32.31
N VAL A 126 -7.08 -26.63 32.93
CA VAL A 126 -7.37 -26.20 34.31
C VAL A 126 -8.78 -25.60 34.39
N ARG A 127 -9.17 -24.76 33.43
CA ARG A 127 -10.50 -24.14 33.40
C ARG A 127 -11.60 -25.20 33.35
N ARG A 128 -11.55 -26.14 32.39
CA ARG A 128 -12.54 -27.23 32.29
C ARG A 128 -12.49 -28.15 33.51
N GLY A 129 -11.31 -28.46 34.04
CA GLY A 129 -11.16 -29.30 35.23
C GLY A 129 -11.79 -28.67 36.48
N ASN A 130 -11.70 -27.34 36.63
CA ASN A 130 -12.38 -26.61 37.70
C ASN A 130 -13.91 -26.59 37.49
N GLN A 131 -14.39 -26.41 36.26
CA GLN A 131 -15.83 -26.49 35.94
C GLN A 131 -16.43 -27.88 36.20
N MET A 132 -15.62 -28.94 36.11
CA MET A 132 -15.99 -30.31 36.47
C MET A 132 -15.84 -30.60 37.97
N GLU A 133 -15.51 -29.60 38.79
CA GLU A 133 -15.31 -29.71 40.24
C GLU A 133 -14.29 -30.79 40.64
N LEU A 134 -13.24 -31.00 39.82
CA LEU A 134 -12.20 -31.98 40.12
C LEU A 134 -11.35 -31.54 41.31
N THR A 135 -11.59 -32.13 42.48
CA THR A 135 -10.87 -31.82 43.73
C THR A 135 -9.86 -32.91 44.13
N GLY A 136 -8.98 -32.57 45.09
CA GLY A 136 -8.03 -33.52 45.68
C GLY A 136 -7.06 -34.16 44.69
N ARG A 137 -7.00 -35.50 44.67
CA ARG A 137 -6.14 -36.29 43.76
C ARG A 137 -6.60 -36.25 42.30
N SER A 138 -7.86 -35.89 42.06
CA SER A 138 -8.43 -35.78 40.71
C SER A 138 -8.17 -34.41 40.06
N LYS A 139 -7.68 -33.42 40.83
CA LYS A 139 -7.36 -32.08 40.32
C LYS A 139 -6.26 -32.16 39.26
N VAL A 140 -6.56 -31.65 38.07
CA VAL A 140 -5.62 -31.63 36.95
C VAL A 140 -4.49 -30.62 37.17
N ARG A 141 -3.25 -31.06 36.91
CA ARG A 141 -2.02 -30.24 37.05
C ARG A 141 -1.19 -30.35 35.76
N PRO A 142 -1.49 -29.54 34.73
CA PRO A 142 -0.92 -29.71 33.40
C PRO A 142 0.46 -29.05 33.18
N SER A 143 1.11 -28.49 34.20
CA SER A 143 2.33 -27.68 34.05
C SER A 143 3.45 -28.36 33.26
N ASN A 144 3.57 -29.69 33.38
CA ASN A 144 4.59 -30.50 32.71
C ASN A 144 4.03 -31.41 31.60
N TRP A 145 2.78 -31.20 31.18
CA TRP A 145 2.16 -32.04 30.16
C TRP A 145 2.64 -31.65 28.76
N LYS A 146 3.01 -32.65 27.95
CA LYS A 146 3.29 -32.46 26.53
C LYS A 146 1.99 -32.15 25.77
N GLN A 147 2.10 -31.45 24.64
CA GLN A 147 0.97 -31.03 23.81
C GLN A 147 -0.03 -32.16 23.51
N GLY A 148 0.45 -33.33 23.10
CA GLY A 148 -0.41 -34.47 22.77
C GLY A 148 -1.28 -34.94 23.95
N ARG A 149 -0.76 -34.88 25.18
CA ARG A 149 -1.54 -35.21 26.39
C ARG A 149 -2.58 -34.13 26.70
N LEU A 150 -2.25 -32.86 26.52
CA LEU A 150 -3.17 -31.75 26.71
C LEU A 150 -4.36 -31.85 25.74
N VAL A 151 -4.07 -32.02 24.45
CA VAL A 151 -5.10 -32.16 23.41
C VAL A 151 -5.97 -33.38 23.66
N LYS A 152 -5.37 -34.55 23.97
CA LYS A 152 -6.12 -35.76 24.28
C LYS A 152 -7.07 -35.56 25.48
N TRP A 153 -6.58 -34.94 26.56
CA TRP A 153 -7.44 -34.68 27.72
C TRP A 153 -8.60 -33.75 27.36
N LEU A 154 -8.37 -32.71 26.56
CA LEU A 154 -9.43 -31.79 26.10
C LEU A 154 -10.43 -32.47 25.17
N GLN A 155 -9.99 -33.42 24.34
CA GLN A 155 -10.87 -34.24 23.50
C GLN A 155 -11.76 -35.15 24.34
N ASP A 156 -11.19 -35.78 25.37
CA ASP A 156 -11.93 -36.66 26.30
C ASP A 156 -12.87 -35.86 27.24
N ASN A 157 -12.65 -34.55 27.37
CA ASN A 157 -13.38 -33.65 28.27
C ASN A 157 -13.88 -32.40 27.51
N PRO A 158 -14.84 -32.55 26.58
CA PRO A 158 -15.39 -31.44 25.80
C PRO A 158 -16.15 -30.44 26.67
N ILE A 159 -16.34 -29.23 26.15
CA ILE A 159 -17.21 -28.22 26.78
C ILE A 159 -18.65 -28.74 26.76
N LYS A 160 -19.30 -28.76 27.93
CA LYS A 160 -20.67 -29.25 28.11
C LYS A 160 -21.73 -28.16 28.24
N ASP A 161 -21.30 -26.90 28.29
CA ASP A 161 -22.19 -25.75 28.42
C ASP A 161 -23.04 -25.58 27.15
N GLU A 162 -24.35 -25.83 27.29
CA GLU A 162 -25.33 -25.79 26.21
C GLU A 162 -25.44 -24.42 25.53
N ALA A 163 -25.15 -23.32 26.24
CA ALA A 163 -25.17 -21.98 25.65
C ALA A 163 -23.89 -21.69 24.83
N CYS A 164 -22.75 -22.27 25.23
CA CYS A 164 -21.47 -22.07 24.56
C CYS A 164 -21.32 -22.92 23.29
N ILE A 165 -21.88 -24.13 23.26
CA ILE A 165 -21.70 -25.06 22.13
C ILE A 165 -22.23 -24.47 20.80
N PRO A 166 -23.47 -23.93 20.70
CA PRO A 166 -23.97 -23.31 19.48
C PRO A 166 -23.11 -22.11 19.04
N PHE A 167 -22.68 -21.27 20.00
CA PHE A 167 -21.81 -20.14 19.71
C PHE A 167 -20.48 -20.57 19.09
N LEU A 168 -19.80 -21.56 19.68
CA LEU A 168 -18.52 -22.06 19.18
C LEU A 168 -18.68 -22.71 17.81
N ARG A 169 -19.74 -23.50 17.60
CA ARG A 169 -20.08 -24.10 16.31
C ARG A 169 -20.31 -23.05 15.24
N GLN A 170 -21.14 -22.05 15.52
CA GLN A 170 -21.45 -20.98 14.58
C GLN A 170 -20.20 -20.16 14.23
N THR A 171 -19.41 -19.77 15.24
CA THR A 171 -18.22 -18.93 15.05
C THR A 171 -17.14 -19.68 14.27
N GLU A 172 -16.90 -20.94 14.59
CA GLU A 172 -15.93 -21.77 13.88
C GLU A 172 -16.42 -22.10 12.46
N ASN A 173 -17.72 -22.33 12.26
CA ASN A 173 -18.29 -22.56 10.93
C ASN A 173 -18.21 -21.32 10.04
N ALA A 174 -18.43 -20.12 10.59
CA ALA A 174 -18.23 -18.86 9.86
C ALA A 174 -16.76 -18.74 9.41
N TYR A 175 -15.81 -19.09 10.28
CA TYR A 175 -14.39 -19.09 9.93
C TYR A 175 -14.03 -20.16 8.88
N CYS A 176 -14.60 -21.37 9.01
CA CYS A 176 -14.47 -22.47 8.06
C CYS A 176 -14.98 -22.05 6.67
N THR A 177 -16.18 -21.48 6.61
CA THR A 177 -16.82 -20.98 5.37
C THR A 177 -15.98 -19.88 4.73
N ALA A 178 -15.55 -18.87 5.50
CA ALA A 178 -14.68 -17.81 4.99
C ALA A 178 -13.35 -18.38 4.44
N THR A 179 -12.79 -19.39 5.10
CA THR A 179 -11.55 -20.05 4.65
C THR A 179 -11.78 -20.86 3.38
N LYS A 180 -12.89 -21.59 3.27
CA LYS A 180 -13.29 -22.30 2.04
C LYS A 180 -13.48 -21.33 0.89
N ASN A 181 -14.21 -20.23 1.11
CA ASN A 181 -14.44 -19.19 0.11
C ASN A 181 -13.10 -18.58 -0.33
N HIS A 182 -12.21 -18.22 0.59
CA HIS A 182 -10.89 -17.69 0.23
C HIS A 182 -10.02 -18.68 -0.54
N LEU A 183 -10.06 -19.97 -0.18
CA LEU A 183 -9.34 -21.01 -0.92
C LEU A 183 -9.98 -21.27 -2.29
N HIS A 184 -11.31 -21.21 -2.39
CA HIS A 184 -12.06 -21.35 -3.62
C HIS A 184 -11.84 -20.14 -4.53
N GLU A 185 -11.94 -18.91 -4.05
CA GLU A 185 -11.58 -17.68 -4.75
C GLU A 185 -10.12 -17.69 -5.19
N LYS A 186 -9.21 -18.32 -4.44
CA LYS A 186 -7.83 -18.53 -4.89
C LYS A 186 -7.66 -19.65 -5.91
N ALA A 187 -8.51 -20.67 -5.87
CA ALA A 187 -8.50 -21.77 -6.82
C ALA A 187 -9.15 -21.34 -8.12
N VAL A 188 -10.37 -20.78 -8.06
CA VAL A 188 -11.08 -20.10 -9.15
C VAL A 188 -10.30 -18.91 -9.66
N GLY A 189 -9.69 -18.11 -8.78
CA GLY A 189 -8.77 -17.05 -9.18
C GLY A 189 -7.54 -17.59 -9.87
N LYS A 190 -7.03 -18.78 -9.50
CA LYS A 190 -5.99 -19.47 -10.25
C LYS A 190 -6.49 -20.07 -11.54
N ASP A 191 -7.73 -20.53 -11.64
CA ASP A 191 -8.30 -21.16 -12.83
C ASP A 191 -8.74 -20.09 -13.84
N SER A 192 -9.24 -18.94 -13.37
CA SER A 192 -9.48 -17.74 -14.16
C SER A 192 -8.19 -16.98 -14.46
N GLU A 193 -7.17 -16.97 -13.59
CA GLU A 193 -5.81 -16.50 -13.91
C GLU A 193 -5.07 -17.48 -14.85
N THR A 194 -5.36 -18.79 -14.84
CA THR A 194 -4.67 -19.73 -15.74
C THR A 194 -5.32 -19.89 -17.10
N THR A 195 -6.55 -19.43 -17.31
CA THR A 195 -7.15 -19.33 -18.66
C THR A 195 -7.27 -17.92 -19.20
N ALA A 196 -7.25 -16.85 -18.38
CA ALA A 196 -7.28 -15.46 -18.87
C ALA A 196 -5.91 -14.74 -18.77
N ASP A 197 -5.07 -15.06 -17.77
CA ASP A 197 -3.79 -14.38 -17.55
C ASP A 197 -2.61 -15.08 -18.26
N LYS A 198 -2.79 -16.33 -18.75
CA LYS A 198 -1.80 -16.97 -19.63
C LYS A 198 -1.77 -16.35 -21.02
N ASP A 199 -2.91 -15.97 -21.58
CA ASP A 199 -2.92 -15.40 -22.93
C ASP A 199 -2.69 -13.87 -22.93
N GLY A 200 -3.00 -13.15 -21.84
CA GLY A 200 -2.90 -11.68 -21.78
C GLY A 200 -1.62 -11.09 -21.15
N ASN A 201 -1.03 -11.73 -20.14
CA ASN A 201 0.08 -11.14 -19.37
C ASN A 201 1.46 -11.78 -19.67
N GLU A 202 1.48 -12.99 -20.25
CA GLU A 202 2.70 -13.63 -20.76
C GLU A 202 3.44 -12.78 -21.81
N PRO A 203 2.77 -12.06 -22.75
CA PRO A 203 3.50 -11.25 -23.72
C PRO A 203 4.06 -9.94 -23.14
N TRP A 204 3.64 -9.51 -21.95
CA TRP A 204 4.21 -8.35 -21.24
C TRP A 204 5.34 -8.75 -20.29
N ARG A 205 5.20 -9.91 -19.66
CA ARG A 205 6.12 -10.38 -18.62
C ARG A 205 7.47 -10.73 -19.23
N ASN A 206 8.51 -10.03 -18.79
CA ASN A 206 9.91 -10.19 -19.24
C ASN A 206 10.20 -9.78 -20.68
N LYS A 207 9.24 -9.25 -21.45
CA LYS A 207 9.51 -8.71 -22.79
C LYS A 207 9.96 -7.25 -22.72
N LEU A 208 10.91 -6.89 -23.56
CA LEU A 208 11.50 -5.55 -23.56
C LEU A 208 10.56 -4.55 -24.22
N GLU A 209 10.06 -4.91 -25.40
CA GLU A 209 9.32 -4.07 -26.34
C GLU A 209 8.04 -3.46 -25.74
N PRO A 210 7.09 -4.22 -25.19
CA PRO A 210 5.86 -3.63 -24.64
C PRO A 210 6.12 -2.77 -23.41
N ASN A 211 7.11 -3.13 -22.57
CA ASN A 211 7.46 -2.32 -21.41
C ASN A 211 8.17 -1.03 -21.83
N LEU A 212 9.08 -1.10 -22.79
CA LEU A 212 9.82 0.04 -23.28
C LEU A 212 8.91 1.03 -24.02
N ARG A 213 7.97 0.54 -24.84
CA ARG A 213 6.93 1.37 -25.47
C ARG A 213 6.05 2.06 -24.43
N MET A 214 5.62 1.36 -23.37
CA MET A 214 4.87 1.97 -22.27
C MET A 214 5.68 3.07 -21.56
N ILE A 215 6.96 2.81 -21.26
CA ILE A 215 7.83 3.77 -20.59
C ILE A 215 8.05 5.01 -21.45
N LEU A 216 8.32 4.84 -22.75
CA LEU A 216 8.49 5.92 -23.71
C LEU A 216 7.18 6.73 -23.87
N ALA A 217 6.03 6.05 -23.92
CA ALA A 217 4.73 6.70 -24.01
C ALA A 217 4.46 7.57 -22.78
N ALA A 218 4.79 7.07 -21.57
CA ALA A 218 4.61 7.81 -20.33
C ALA A 218 5.50 9.06 -20.23
N HIS A 219 6.66 9.05 -20.91
CA HIS A 219 7.58 10.18 -20.94
C HIS A 219 7.44 11.05 -22.19
N HIS A 220 6.53 10.72 -23.11
CA HIS A 220 6.19 11.59 -24.24
C HIS A 220 5.59 12.91 -23.71
N ASP A 221 5.91 14.04 -24.34
CA ASP A 221 5.51 15.39 -23.88
C ASP A 221 4.00 15.50 -23.61
N ASP A 222 3.18 14.96 -24.53
CA ASP A 222 1.71 14.94 -24.40
C ASP A 222 1.18 14.17 -23.19
N VAL A 223 1.90 13.16 -22.72
CA VAL A 223 1.47 12.29 -21.61
C VAL A 223 2.11 12.72 -20.30
N ARG A 224 3.38 13.15 -20.37
CA ARG A 224 4.21 13.50 -19.21
C ARG A 224 3.61 14.64 -18.38
N LYS A 225 2.91 15.60 -19.01
CA LYS A 225 2.18 16.66 -18.29
C LYS A 225 1.17 16.09 -17.29
N TYR A 226 0.41 15.05 -17.68
CA TYR A 226 -0.55 14.38 -16.81
C TYR A 226 0.14 13.59 -15.68
N LEU A 227 1.33 13.05 -15.92
CA LEU A 227 2.11 12.35 -14.89
C LEU A 227 2.59 13.31 -13.78
N ILE A 228 2.98 14.52 -14.16
CA ILE A 228 3.40 15.56 -13.22
C ILE A 228 2.20 16.07 -12.42
N GLU A 229 1.04 16.22 -13.08
CA GLU A 229 -0.21 16.70 -12.48
C GLU A 229 -0.95 15.62 -11.66
N GLU A 230 -0.58 14.33 -11.76
CA GLU A 230 -1.25 13.22 -11.04
C GLU A 230 -1.30 13.43 -9.52
N GLY A 231 -0.31 14.16 -8.97
CA GLY A 231 -0.22 14.50 -7.55
C GLY A 231 -0.85 15.84 -7.16
N SER A 232 -1.44 16.58 -8.10
CA SER A 232 -2.06 17.88 -7.83
C SER A 232 -3.33 17.75 -6.99
N VAL A 233 -3.55 18.72 -6.11
CA VAL A 233 -4.77 18.78 -5.30
C VAL A 233 -5.91 19.29 -6.19
N LEU A 234 -6.94 18.47 -6.36
CA LEU A 234 -8.14 18.86 -7.11
C LEU A 234 -8.89 19.96 -6.35
N GLU A 235 -9.31 20.99 -7.08
CA GLU A 235 -10.24 21.99 -6.57
C GLU A 235 -11.65 21.43 -6.43
N ARG A 236 -12.50 22.12 -5.65
CA ARG A 236 -13.86 21.66 -5.38
C ARG A 236 -14.67 21.46 -6.68
N GLN A 237 -14.50 22.37 -7.64
CA GLN A 237 -15.18 22.31 -8.93
C GLN A 237 -14.75 21.09 -9.75
N GLU A 238 -13.47 20.73 -9.69
CA GLU A 238 -12.91 19.56 -10.38
C GLU A 238 -13.37 18.25 -9.73
N LEU A 239 -13.49 18.23 -8.41
CA LEU A 239 -14.07 17.10 -7.67
C LEU A 239 -15.54 16.89 -8.02
N ASP A 240 -16.32 17.97 -8.08
CA ASP A 240 -17.74 17.91 -8.43
C ASP A 240 -17.94 17.52 -9.91
N ALA A 241 -16.97 17.84 -10.79
CA ALA A 241 -16.97 17.44 -12.20
C ALA A 241 -16.34 16.06 -12.49
N ARG A 242 -15.92 15.29 -11.46
CA ARG A 242 -15.17 14.03 -11.66
C ARG A 242 -15.93 12.94 -12.41
N ASN A 243 -17.27 13.01 -12.39
CA ASN A 243 -18.13 12.08 -13.13
C ASN A 243 -18.68 12.70 -14.43
N SER A 244 -18.20 13.90 -14.80
CA SER A 244 -18.55 14.52 -16.08
C SER A 244 -17.77 13.87 -17.22
N ASP A 245 -18.40 13.77 -18.39
CA ASP A 245 -17.74 13.36 -19.62
C ASP A 245 -16.71 14.40 -20.09
N ASP A 246 -16.87 15.67 -19.67
CA ASP A 246 -15.97 16.78 -20.01
C ASP A 246 -14.70 16.83 -19.14
N ARG A 247 -14.49 15.86 -18.24
CA ARG A 247 -13.30 15.86 -17.37
C ARG A 247 -12.01 15.70 -18.17
N PRO A 248 -10.88 16.26 -17.70
CA PRO A 248 -9.59 15.96 -18.31
C PRO A 248 -9.29 14.46 -18.25
N MET A 249 -8.57 13.97 -19.26
CA MET A 249 -8.06 12.61 -19.25
C MET A 249 -7.12 12.42 -18.06
N THR A 250 -7.22 11.26 -17.42
CA THR A 250 -6.24 10.82 -16.44
C THR A 250 -4.93 10.47 -17.13
N PHE A 251 -3.83 10.47 -16.36
CA PHE A 251 -2.53 10.00 -16.84
C PHE A 251 -2.60 8.61 -17.51
N PHE A 252 -3.35 7.66 -16.94
CA PHE A 252 -3.46 6.31 -17.48
C PHE A 252 -4.29 6.24 -18.76
N GLU A 253 -5.28 7.11 -18.93
CA GLU A 253 -6.04 7.22 -20.19
C GLU A 253 -5.15 7.82 -21.29
N ALA A 254 -4.45 8.92 -20.99
CA ALA A 254 -3.51 9.53 -21.93
C ALA A 254 -2.39 8.54 -22.33
N LEU A 255 -1.86 7.79 -21.36
CA LEU A 255 -0.84 6.77 -21.56
C LEU A 255 -1.35 5.61 -22.42
N ALA A 256 -2.54 5.07 -22.14
CA ALA A 256 -3.14 4.00 -22.94
C ALA A 256 -3.40 4.45 -24.39
N ASN A 257 -3.90 5.68 -24.57
CA ASN A 257 -4.13 6.26 -25.89
C ASN A 257 -2.83 6.36 -26.68
N LYS A 258 -1.74 6.88 -26.07
CA LYS A 258 -0.45 7.00 -26.73
C LYS A 258 0.19 5.63 -27.02
N TYR A 259 0.09 4.68 -26.10
CA TYR A 259 0.59 3.32 -26.30
C TYR A 259 -0.06 2.63 -27.51
N ASN A 260 -1.38 2.75 -27.62
CA ASN A 260 -2.21 2.15 -28.66
C ASN A 260 -2.17 2.89 -30.00
N ASP A 261 -1.40 3.98 -30.11
CA ASP A 261 -1.29 4.76 -31.35
C ASP A 261 -0.48 3.96 -32.39
N ASP A 262 -1.19 3.42 -33.39
CA ASP A 262 -0.62 2.59 -34.45
C ASP A 262 0.34 3.36 -35.37
N PHE A 263 0.28 4.70 -35.38
CA PHE A 263 1.16 5.56 -36.19
C PHE A 263 2.38 6.06 -35.41
N TRP A 264 2.37 5.92 -34.09
CA TRP A 264 3.49 6.34 -33.26
C TRP A 264 4.54 5.22 -33.14
N VAL A 265 5.78 5.54 -33.54
CA VAL A 265 6.95 4.70 -33.33
C VAL A 265 7.67 5.17 -32.06
N ALA A 266 7.84 4.27 -31.10
CA ALA A 266 8.52 4.58 -29.85
C ALA A 266 10.01 4.32 -30.04
N ASN A 267 10.80 5.39 -30.14
CA ASN A 267 12.25 5.31 -30.30
C ASN A 267 12.95 5.41 -28.93
N SER A 268 13.78 4.42 -28.60
CA SER A 268 14.63 4.45 -27.42
C SER A 268 16.02 5.01 -27.74
N GLU A 269 16.61 5.73 -26.81
CA GLU A 269 17.99 6.21 -26.87
C GLU A 269 18.99 5.09 -26.56
N ALA A 270 20.12 5.08 -27.26
CA ALA A 270 21.24 4.20 -26.96
C ALA A 270 21.92 4.61 -25.65
N MET A 271 21.95 3.68 -24.69
CA MET A 271 22.56 3.80 -23.37
C MET A 271 23.51 2.62 -23.13
N PRO A 272 24.68 2.58 -23.81
CA PRO A 272 25.61 1.45 -23.73
C PRO A 272 26.16 1.22 -22.31
N ASP A 273 26.28 2.28 -21.52
CA ASP A 273 26.77 2.20 -20.14
C ASP A 273 25.70 1.74 -19.14
N LEU A 274 24.41 1.73 -19.51
CA LEU A 274 23.31 1.39 -18.60
C LEU A 274 23.05 -0.13 -18.55
N HIS A 275 22.93 -0.78 -19.70
CA HIS A 275 22.68 -2.22 -19.82
C HIS A 275 22.95 -2.69 -21.27
N PRO A 276 23.42 -3.93 -21.51
CA PRO A 276 23.65 -4.46 -22.86
C PRO A 276 22.45 -4.33 -23.81
N ASP A 277 21.24 -4.53 -23.30
CA ASP A 277 19.99 -4.36 -24.06
C ASP A 277 19.83 -2.96 -24.67
N PHE A 278 20.47 -1.92 -24.13
CA PHE A 278 20.37 -0.54 -24.63
C PHE A 278 21.63 -0.08 -25.36
N THR A 279 22.51 -0.98 -25.78
CA THR A 279 23.70 -0.59 -26.57
C THR A 279 23.32 0.07 -27.90
N ILE A 280 22.15 -0.27 -28.45
CA ILE A 280 21.60 0.31 -29.67
C ILE A 280 20.25 0.96 -29.40
N GLU A 281 19.86 1.90 -30.27
CA GLU A 281 18.51 2.45 -30.30
C GLU A 281 17.51 1.37 -30.74
N HIS A 282 16.30 1.43 -30.21
CA HIS A 282 15.21 0.52 -30.56
C HIS A 282 14.02 1.32 -31.07
N ASP A 283 13.57 1.00 -32.28
CA ASP A 283 12.30 1.45 -32.80
C ASP A 283 11.23 0.40 -32.50
N ILE A 284 10.28 0.76 -31.65
CA ILE A 284 9.22 -0.17 -31.22
C ILE A 284 7.91 0.25 -31.84
N TYR A 285 7.37 -0.63 -32.68
CA TYR A 285 6.09 -0.44 -33.35
C TYR A 285 4.94 -1.02 -32.52
N SER A 286 3.70 -0.58 -32.80
CA SER A 286 2.49 -1.15 -32.20
C SER A 286 2.36 -2.66 -32.47
N THR A 287 2.84 -3.11 -33.64
CA THR A 287 2.84 -4.51 -34.06
C THR A 287 3.78 -5.42 -33.26
N ASP A 288 4.79 -4.85 -32.60
CA ASP A 288 5.74 -5.60 -31.76
C ASP A 288 5.17 -5.82 -30.34
N CYS A 289 4.03 -5.20 -30.06
CA CYS A 289 3.37 -5.21 -28.77
C CYS A 289 2.11 -6.11 -28.77
N PRO A 290 1.71 -6.65 -27.62
CA PRO A 290 0.53 -7.49 -27.50
C PRO A 290 -0.76 -6.68 -27.50
N GLY A 291 -1.18 -6.29 -28.71
CA GLY A 291 -2.48 -5.71 -28.98
C GLY A 291 -2.78 -4.42 -28.20
N LYS A 292 -4.04 -3.98 -28.29
CA LYS A 292 -4.51 -2.77 -27.63
C LYS A 292 -4.73 -3.01 -26.14
N VAL A 293 -4.37 -2.03 -25.32
CA VAL A 293 -4.53 -2.07 -23.86
C VAL A 293 -5.51 -1.05 -23.34
N THR A 294 -6.14 -1.35 -22.20
CA THR A 294 -7.01 -0.42 -21.47
C THR A 294 -6.23 0.40 -20.45
N ALA A 295 -6.80 1.52 -20.00
CA ALA A 295 -6.22 2.36 -18.96
C ALA A 295 -5.95 1.59 -17.64
N ASP A 296 -6.87 0.70 -17.24
CA ASP A 296 -6.70 -0.12 -16.03
C ASP A 296 -5.57 -1.13 -16.17
N PHE A 297 -5.43 -1.74 -17.35
CA PHE A 297 -4.35 -2.67 -17.63
C PHE A 297 -3.00 -1.95 -17.60
N ILE A 298 -2.87 -0.81 -18.29
CA ILE A 298 -1.61 -0.06 -18.31
C ILE A 298 -1.26 0.49 -16.92
N LYS A 299 -2.26 0.86 -16.11
CA LYS A 299 -2.07 1.23 -14.70
C LYS A 299 -1.48 0.08 -13.89
N LYS A 300 -1.98 -1.15 -14.07
CA LYS A 300 -1.42 -2.35 -13.41
C LYS A 300 0.04 -2.56 -13.80
N GLN A 301 0.38 -2.44 -15.09
CA GLN A 301 1.76 -2.62 -15.57
C GLN A 301 2.70 -1.50 -15.10
N TRP A 302 2.27 -0.24 -15.20
CA TRP A 302 3.01 0.92 -14.73
C TRP A 302 3.34 0.84 -13.24
N ASN A 303 2.36 0.48 -12.40
CA ASN A 303 2.58 0.33 -10.97
C ASN A 303 3.55 -0.81 -10.62
N GLN A 304 3.54 -1.90 -11.39
CA GLN A 304 4.53 -2.98 -11.23
C GLN A 304 5.93 -2.49 -11.60
N ALA A 305 6.07 -1.78 -12.73
CA ALA A 305 7.33 -1.19 -13.15
C ALA A 305 7.87 -0.18 -12.12
N LYS A 306 7.01 0.71 -11.59
CA LYS A 306 7.36 1.64 -10.49
C LYS A 306 7.87 0.90 -9.26
N LEU A 307 7.15 -0.11 -8.79
CA LEU A 307 7.52 -0.88 -7.59
C LEU A 307 8.90 -1.54 -7.74
N LYS A 308 9.19 -2.11 -8.90
CA LYS A 308 10.49 -2.75 -9.19
C LYS A 308 11.59 -1.72 -9.30
N THR A 309 11.36 -0.63 -10.03
CA THR A 309 12.30 0.49 -10.16
C THR A 309 12.65 1.08 -8.80
N ASN A 310 11.66 1.32 -7.94
CA ASN A 310 11.84 1.81 -6.58
C ASN A 310 12.73 0.88 -5.73
N LYS A 311 12.64 -0.44 -5.91
CA LYS A 311 13.52 -1.40 -5.23
C LYS A 311 14.97 -1.30 -5.70
N ILE A 312 15.18 -1.12 -7.00
CA ILE A 312 16.51 -0.93 -7.59
C ILE A 312 17.11 0.39 -7.06
N VAL A 313 16.37 1.49 -7.16
CA VAL A 313 16.77 2.81 -6.65
C VAL A 313 17.14 2.74 -5.18
N ASN A 314 16.30 2.15 -4.32
CA ASN A 314 16.60 2.02 -2.89
C ASN A 314 17.83 1.16 -2.60
N ALA A 315 18.07 0.10 -3.37
CA ALA A 315 19.24 -0.76 -3.19
C ALA A 315 20.52 0.00 -3.60
N TRP A 316 20.45 0.77 -4.68
CA TRP A 316 21.52 1.64 -5.14
C TRP A 316 21.79 2.79 -4.15
N GLU A 317 20.76 3.44 -3.63
CA GLU A 317 20.91 4.49 -2.60
C GLU A 317 21.53 3.95 -1.31
N ARG A 318 21.07 2.79 -0.84
CA ARG A 318 21.63 2.12 0.35
C ARG A 318 23.07 1.66 0.16
N SER A 319 23.55 1.54 -1.06
CA SER A 319 24.92 1.12 -1.30
C SER A 319 25.95 2.21 -1.02
N GLY A 320 25.52 3.46 -0.83
CA GLY A 320 26.41 4.62 -0.73
C GLY A 320 26.59 5.37 -2.05
N ASN A 321 26.09 4.83 -3.16
CA ASN A 321 26.14 5.52 -4.46
C ASN A 321 25.10 6.66 -4.56
N GLY A 322 24.04 6.61 -3.74
CA GLY A 322 23.00 7.64 -3.71
C GLY A 322 23.15 8.67 -2.59
N TYR A 323 22.13 9.53 -2.46
CA TYR A 323 22.14 10.74 -1.64
C TYR A 323 22.13 10.53 -0.11
N GLY A 324 22.11 9.27 0.36
CA GLY A 324 22.00 8.88 1.78
C GLY A 324 23.33 8.61 2.49
N GLN A 325 24.44 9.12 1.96
CA GLN A 325 25.77 8.93 2.55
C GLN A 325 25.82 9.49 3.97
N VAL A 326 26.37 8.69 4.89
CA VAL A 326 26.77 9.12 6.23
C VAL A 326 28.28 9.41 6.15
N ASP A 327 28.69 10.63 6.50
CA ASP A 327 30.12 10.97 6.63
C ASP A 327 30.71 10.12 7.76
N HIS A 328 31.95 9.63 7.61
CA HIS A 328 32.63 8.79 8.61
C HIS A 328 32.66 9.43 10.03
N GLU A 329 32.67 10.76 10.09
CA GLU A 329 32.62 11.53 11.34
C GLU A 329 31.26 11.48 12.05
N GLU A 330 30.16 11.23 11.34
CA GLU A 330 28.80 11.14 11.90
C GLU A 330 28.45 9.71 12.39
N GLU A 331 29.21 8.69 11.98
CA GLU A 331 29.01 7.29 12.41
C GLU A 331 29.59 7.01 13.80
N GLU A 332 30.67 7.69 14.19
CA GLU A 332 31.27 7.55 15.54
C GLU A 332 30.41 8.20 16.65
N GLU A 333 29.47 9.08 16.30
CA GLU A 333 28.64 9.84 17.27
C GLU A 333 27.20 9.30 17.41
N ALA A 334 26.81 8.26 16.65
CA ALA A 334 25.46 7.71 16.64
C ALA A 334 25.29 6.54 17.64
N GLU A 335 24.45 6.71 18.68
CA GLU A 335 24.16 5.70 19.71
C GLU A 335 23.27 4.52 19.24
N GLU A 336 22.68 4.59 18.05
CA GLU A 336 21.94 3.48 17.44
C GLU A 336 22.58 3.08 16.11
N PRO A 337 22.57 1.78 15.72
CA PRO A 337 23.08 1.35 14.43
C PRO A 337 22.23 1.99 13.33
N ALA A 338 22.69 3.14 12.82
CA ALA A 338 22.11 3.78 11.65
C ALA A 338 21.98 2.71 10.59
N ARG A 339 20.77 2.57 10.01
CA ARG A 339 20.49 1.63 8.93
C ARG A 339 21.64 1.72 7.92
N GLN A 340 22.49 0.69 7.85
CA GLN A 340 23.74 0.68 7.07
C GLN A 340 23.50 1.21 5.65
N PHE A 341 23.79 2.50 5.45
CA PHE A 341 24.03 3.08 4.15
C PHE A 341 25.51 2.84 3.87
N GLY A 342 25.84 2.31 2.70
CA GLY A 342 27.23 2.07 2.32
C GLY A 342 27.99 3.39 2.11
N HIS A 343 29.31 3.28 2.01
CA HIS A 343 30.19 4.42 1.76
C HIS A 343 30.54 4.55 0.29
N LEU A 344 30.77 5.78 -0.16
CA LEU A 344 31.27 6.08 -1.49
C LEU A 344 32.77 5.76 -1.54
N THR A 345 33.15 4.78 -2.35
CA THR A 345 34.56 4.49 -2.62
C THR A 345 35.01 5.18 -3.90
N GLU A 346 36.29 5.56 -3.97
CA GLU A 346 36.89 6.19 -5.16
C GLU A 346 36.74 5.31 -6.42
N GLU A 347 36.83 3.99 -6.24
CA GLU A 347 36.57 2.99 -7.29
C GLU A 347 35.15 3.07 -7.86
N ARG A 348 34.14 3.35 -7.02
CA ARG A 348 32.75 3.50 -7.45
C ARG A 348 32.45 4.85 -8.11
N LEU A 349 33.20 5.89 -7.77
CA LEU A 349 33.14 7.19 -8.46
C LEU A 349 33.65 7.10 -9.90
N LEU A 350 34.63 6.23 -10.14
CA LEU A 350 35.26 6.03 -11.44
C LEU A 350 34.49 5.05 -12.36
N ALA A 351 33.53 4.28 -11.82
CA ALA A 351 32.83 3.21 -12.52
C ALA A 351 31.70 3.64 -13.48
N GLY A 352 31.40 4.94 -13.59
CA GLY A 352 30.32 5.42 -14.47
C GLY A 352 28.91 5.09 -13.96
N ASP A 353 27.98 4.78 -14.87
CA ASP A 353 26.62 4.37 -14.50
C ASP A 353 26.59 2.90 -14.05
N ASN A 354 26.55 2.67 -12.74
CA ASN A 354 26.52 1.33 -12.15
C ASN A 354 25.11 0.89 -11.71
N ARG A 355 24.04 1.50 -12.22
CA ARG A 355 22.66 1.15 -11.83
C ARG A 355 22.32 -0.31 -12.14
N SER A 356 22.92 -0.89 -13.17
CA SER A 356 22.73 -2.29 -13.57
C SER A 356 23.16 -3.30 -12.51
N GLU A 357 24.14 -2.99 -11.67
CA GLU A 357 24.60 -3.88 -10.58
C GLU A 357 23.47 -4.19 -9.57
N TYR A 358 22.48 -3.32 -9.48
CA TYR A 358 21.32 -3.44 -8.58
C TYR A 358 20.09 -4.05 -9.29
N CYS A 359 20.22 -4.34 -10.59
CA CYS A 359 19.20 -5.03 -11.39
C CYS A 359 19.28 -6.55 -11.21
N ILE A 360 18.75 -7.04 -10.08
CA ILE A 360 18.80 -8.46 -9.74
C ILE A 360 17.65 -9.25 -10.40
N GLU A 361 17.95 -10.03 -11.43
CA GLU A 361 16.95 -10.80 -12.19
C GLU A 361 16.12 -11.78 -11.34
N ARG A 362 16.73 -12.44 -10.35
CA ARG A 362 16.04 -13.37 -9.42
C ARG A 362 14.97 -12.67 -8.56
N LEU A 363 15.03 -11.34 -8.43
CA LEU A 363 14.01 -10.53 -7.77
C LEU A 363 12.94 -10.02 -8.75
N GLY A 364 13.01 -10.45 -10.02
CA GLY A 364 12.16 -10.01 -11.11
C GLY A 364 12.49 -8.60 -11.61
N HIS A 365 13.73 -8.13 -11.43
CA HIS A 365 14.23 -6.92 -12.07
C HIS A 365 14.60 -7.23 -13.52
N ARG A 366 14.55 -6.23 -14.39
CA ARG A 366 14.75 -6.34 -15.85
C ARG A 366 15.32 -5.02 -16.34
N SER A 367 16.02 -5.07 -17.47
CA SER A 367 16.65 -3.91 -18.13
C SER A 367 15.70 -2.73 -18.31
N PHE A 368 14.45 -2.94 -18.73
CA PHE A 368 13.48 -1.85 -18.87
C PHE A 368 13.18 -1.07 -17.58
N HIS A 369 13.38 -1.66 -16.39
CA HIS A 369 13.25 -0.91 -15.13
C HIS A 369 14.38 0.12 -14.95
N LEU A 370 15.59 -0.20 -15.44
CA LEU A 370 16.71 0.73 -15.47
C LEU A 370 16.43 1.87 -16.45
N TYR A 371 15.81 1.55 -17.59
CA TYR A 371 15.43 2.54 -18.58
C TYR A 371 14.32 3.48 -18.08
N LEU A 372 13.33 2.94 -17.35
CA LEU A 372 12.34 3.76 -16.64
C LEU A 372 13.01 4.73 -15.66
N TRP A 373 13.97 4.25 -14.87
CA TRP A 373 14.73 5.13 -13.99
C TRP A 373 15.48 6.21 -14.78
N TYR A 374 16.22 5.83 -15.81
CA TYR A 374 16.97 6.77 -16.66
C TYR A 374 16.08 7.89 -17.20
N LEU A 375 14.94 7.56 -17.82
CA LEU A 375 14.03 8.58 -18.35
C LEU A 375 13.40 9.43 -17.25
N ALA A 376 13.07 8.83 -16.11
CA ALA A 376 12.51 9.58 -15.00
C ALA A 376 13.51 10.62 -14.43
N ASP A 377 14.80 10.27 -14.42
CA ASP A 377 15.88 11.20 -14.06
C ASP A 377 16.11 12.27 -15.12
N LYS A 378 16.15 11.88 -16.41
CA LYS A 378 16.35 12.78 -17.54
C LYS A 378 15.26 13.86 -17.61
N HIS A 379 14.02 13.48 -17.32
CA HIS A 379 12.88 14.40 -17.35
C HIS A 379 12.56 15.05 -16.00
N GLY A 380 13.33 14.77 -14.94
CA GLY A 380 13.16 15.41 -13.64
C GLY A 380 11.88 15.03 -12.89
N ASN A 381 11.28 13.89 -13.24
CA ASN A 381 10.05 13.36 -12.65
C ASN A 381 10.27 12.03 -11.90
N LEU A 382 11.52 11.74 -11.49
CA LEU A 382 11.84 10.58 -10.66
C LEU A 382 10.94 10.52 -9.42
N SER A 383 10.66 11.66 -8.79
CA SER A 383 9.75 11.74 -7.63
C SER A 383 8.38 11.15 -7.92
N CYS A 384 7.80 11.34 -9.12
CA CYS A 384 6.52 10.73 -9.51
C CYS A 384 6.62 9.20 -9.68
N VAL A 385 7.81 8.68 -9.98
CA VAL A 385 8.08 7.25 -10.19
C VAL A 385 8.43 6.54 -8.87
N VAL A 386 9.17 7.20 -7.98
CA VAL A 386 9.71 6.61 -6.73
C VAL A 386 9.01 7.08 -5.45
N THR A 387 8.04 7.98 -5.53
CA THR A 387 7.35 8.53 -4.36
C THR A 387 6.85 7.40 -3.45
N ARG A 388 7.28 7.48 -2.19
CA ARG A 388 6.64 6.79 -1.08
C ARG A 388 5.52 7.69 -0.61
N LEU A 389 4.31 7.16 -0.46
CA LEU A 389 3.40 7.73 0.53
C LEU A 389 4.18 7.75 1.85
N SER A 390 4.30 8.89 2.50
CA SER A 390 4.92 8.90 3.82
C SER A 390 4.10 8.01 4.75
N ASP A 391 4.74 7.39 5.74
CA ASP A 391 4.03 6.55 6.72
C ASP A 391 2.91 7.33 7.45
N ASP A 392 3.01 8.67 7.47
CA ASP A 392 2.01 9.60 8.04
C ASP A 392 0.85 9.94 7.09
N VAL A 393 0.96 9.64 5.78
CA VAL A 393 -0.06 9.93 4.74
C VAL A 393 -0.85 8.66 4.37
N GLY A 394 -0.70 7.59 5.16
CA GLY A 394 -1.65 6.48 5.22
C GLY A 394 -2.99 6.92 5.80
N GLY A 395 -3.67 7.85 5.11
CA GLY A 395 -5.02 8.28 5.44
C GLY A 395 -5.97 7.09 5.38
N THR A 396 -6.66 6.88 6.49
CA THR A 396 -7.72 5.90 6.74
C THR A 396 -8.82 5.91 5.68
N GLY A 397 -8.55 5.33 4.52
CA GLY A 397 -9.57 4.97 3.54
C GLY A 397 -10.24 3.67 3.95
N ASP A 398 -11.13 3.72 4.95
CA ASP A 398 -12.31 2.82 5.00
C ASP A 398 -13.30 3.07 6.16
N LYS A 399 -13.12 4.10 6.99
CA LYS A 399 -14.07 4.37 8.08
C LYS A 399 -14.32 5.85 8.29
N VAL A 400 -15.09 6.45 7.39
CA VAL A 400 -15.88 7.63 7.75
C VAL A 400 -17.33 7.30 7.45
N ALA A 401 -18.04 6.87 8.50
CA ALA A 401 -19.50 6.91 8.49
C ALA A 401 -19.90 8.38 8.40
N THR A 402 -20.44 8.80 7.26
CA THR A 402 -21.10 10.10 7.12
C THR A 402 -22.36 10.08 7.97
N ASN A 403 -22.33 10.70 9.14
CA ASN A 403 -23.55 11.12 9.81
C ASN A 403 -23.75 12.61 9.53
N THR A 404 -24.51 12.91 8.49
CA THR A 404 -24.98 14.25 8.16
C THR A 404 -26.20 14.58 9.00
N SER A 405 -25.99 15.09 10.21
CA SER A 405 -27.01 15.86 10.90
C SER A 405 -26.38 16.82 11.90
N GLU A 406 -26.84 18.06 11.86
CA GLU A 406 -26.61 19.16 12.83
C GLU A 406 -25.51 20.17 12.51
N SER A 407 -25.74 20.94 11.44
CA SER A 407 -25.29 22.34 11.37
C SER A 407 -26.34 23.26 12.02
N LYS A 408 -26.11 23.71 13.26
CA LYS A 408 -26.70 24.95 13.78
C LYS A 408 -25.63 25.79 14.45
N GLY A 409 -25.33 26.93 13.83
CA GLY A 409 -24.27 27.83 14.24
C GLY A 409 -24.52 28.55 15.57
N ARG A 410 -23.44 28.91 16.25
CA ARG A 410 -23.37 30.06 17.16
C ARG A 410 -22.03 30.76 17.05
N LYS A 411 -22.10 32.09 16.88
CA LYS A 411 -21.01 33.07 16.94
C LYS A 411 -20.32 33.06 18.31
N GLY A 412 -19.00 33.21 18.29
CA GLY A 412 -18.26 34.03 19.25
C GLY A 412 -17.86 33.38 20.57
N LYS A 413 -16.88 32.46 20.52
CA LYS A 413 -15.88 32.23 21.57
C LYS A 413 -14.66 31.64 20.90
N ASP A 414 -13.46 32.03 21.33
CA ASP A 414 -12.17 31.53 20.83
C ASP A 414 -12.24 30.04 20.53
N ASP A 415 -12.39 29.72 19.25
CA ASP A 415 -12.72 28.38 18.82
C ASP A 415 -11.45 27.51 18.94
N PRO A 416 -11.46 26.50 19.83
CA PRO A 416 -10.33 25.60 19.99
C PRO A 416 -9.98 24.89 18.68
N GLU A 417 -10.93 24.70 17.77
CA GLU A 417 -10.69 24.14 16.44
C GLU A 417 -9.88 25.11 15.57
N LEU A 418 -10.15 26.42 15.64
CA LEU A 418 -9.36 27.44 14.93
C LEU A 418 -7.94 27.58 15.48
N LYS A 419 -7.74 27.39 16.79
CA LYS A 419 -6.39 27.31 17.40
C LYS A 419 -5.67 26.03 17.00
N GLN A 420 -6.36 24.89 16.93
CA GLN A 420 -5.79 23.64 16.42
C GLN A 420 -5.46 23.73 14.93
N LEU A 421 -6.30 24.35 14.11
CA LEU A 421 -6.07 24.58 12.69
C LEU A 421 -4.87 25.47 12.45
N ARG A 422 -4.72 26.59 13.20
CA ARG A 422 -3.53 27.44 13.13
C ARG A 422 -2.26 26.71 13.57
N LYS A 423 -2.34 25.86 14.60
CA LYS A 423 -1.22 25.03 15.04
C LYS A 423 -0.85 23.97 13.99
N SER A 424 -1.85 23.38 13.34
CA SER A 424 -1.67 22.43 12.23
C SER A 424 -1.03 23.09 11.01
N LEU A 425 -1.53 24.26 10.60
CA LEU A 425 -1.01 25.04 9.47
C LEU A 425 0.42 25.55 9.73
N SER A 426 0.71 25.96 10.95
CA SER A 426 2.07 26.35 11.33
C SER A 426 3.02 25.15 11.31
N ASN A 427 2.56 23.96 11.69
CA ASN A 427 3.35 22.74 11.62
C ASN A 427 3.61 22.32 10.17
N SER A 428 2.60 22.38 9.30
CA SER A 428 2.75 22.03 7.89
C SER A 428 3.69 23.00 7.17
N GLN A 429 3.65 24.29 7.48
CA GLN A 429 4.57 25.29 6.92
C GLN A 429 6.03 25.02 7.33
N VAL A 430 6.26 24.59 8.58
CA VAL A 430 7.59 24.20 9.06
C VAL A 430 8.10 22.94 8.34
N GLU A 431 7.23 21.96 8.11
CA GLU A 431 7.60 20.74 7.38
C GLU A 431 7.87 21.01 5.89
N LEU A 432 7.07 21.86 5.23
CA LEU A 432 7.33 22.31 3.87
C LEU A 432 8.67 23.05 3.76
N SER A 433 8.98 23.90 4.74
CA SER A 433 10.27 24.59 4.80
C SER A 433 11.44 23.61 5.00
N TYR A 434 11.23 22.54 5.77
CA TYR A 434 12.21 21.49 5.97
C TYR A 434 12.43 20.66 4.70
N GLN A 435 11.36 20.29 4.00
CA GLN A 435 11.44 19.62 2.70
C GLN A 435 12.17 20.46 1.66
N ALA A 436 11.88 21.76 1.58
CA ALA A 436 12.61 22.67 0.69
C ALA A 436 14.12 22.74 1.03
N VAL A 437 14.52 22.63 2.30
CA VAL A 437 15.94 22.56 2.68
C VAL A 437 16.58 21.24 2.23
N ILE A 438 15.85 20.12 2.28
CA ILE A 438 16.31 18.82 1.78
C ILE A 438 16.47 18.85 0.26
N GLU A 439 15.49 19.38 -0.46
CA GLU A 439 15.54 19.52 -1.92
C GLU A 439 16.72 20.41 -2.36
N ASN A 440 16.88 21.57 -1.71
CA ASN A 440 18.02 22.47 -1.98
C ASN A 440 19.37 21.79 -1.68
N LEU A 441 19.46 21.03 -0.60
CA LEU A 441 20.69 20.28 -0.27
C LEU A 441 20.97 19.21 -1.34
N THR A 442 19.93 18.57 -1.86
CA THR A 442 20.03 17.57 -2.93
C THR A 442 20.55 18.21 -4.22
N ASN A 443 20.00 19.36 -4.60
CA ASN A 443 20.43 20.11 -5.78
C ASN A 443 21.88 20.60 -5.65
N ALA A 444 22.26 21.16 -4.50
CA ALA A 444 23.63 21.62 -4.24
C ALA A 444 24.65 20.47 -4.31
N ASN A 445 24.33 19.30 -3.74
CA ASN A 445 25.19 18.11 -3.84
C ASN A 445 25.32 17.59 -5.28
N ARG A 446 24.26 17.71 -6.09
CA ARG A 446 24.30 17.33 -7.51
C ARG A 446 25.25 18.24 -8.29
N GLU A 447 25.15 19.55 -8.09
CA GLU A 447 26.06 20.51 -8.73
C GLU A 447 27.51 20.33 -8.25
N LEU A 448 27.72 20.10 -6.95
CA LEU A 448 29.04 19.75 -6.42
C LEU A 448 29.65 18.53 -7.11
N THR A 449 28.85 17.48 -7.31
CA THR A 449 29.29 16.25 -7.98
C THR A 449 29.61 16.51 -9.45
N LYS A 450 28.78 17.29 -10.15
CA LYS A 450 29.05 17.71 -11.53
C LYS A 450 30.36 18.49 -11.65
N SER A 451 30.60 19.46 -10.77
CA SER A 451 31.86 20.23 -10.76
C SER A 451 33.08 19.34 -10.46
N LYS A 452 32.95 18.36 -9.57
CA LYS A 452 33.99 17.35 -9.32
C LYS A 452 34.30 16.50 -10.55
N ILE A 453 33.28 16.01 -11.25
CA ILE A 453 33.44 15.26 -12.50
C ILE A 453 34.08 16.14 -13.59
N ALA A 454 33.62 17.38 -13.73
CA ALA A 454 34.15 18.32 -14.73
C ALA A 454 35.62 18.66 -14.48
N LYS A 455 36.04 18.81 -13.22
CA LYS A 455 37.46 18.99 -12.85
C LYS A 455 38.33 17.80 -13.29
N VAL A 456 37.84 16.58 -13.11
CA VAL A 456 38.58 15.36 -13.50
C VAL A 456 38.70 15.26 -15.02
N LYS A 457 37.68 15.73 -15.76
CA LYS A 457 37.65 15.75 -17.23
C LYS A 457 38.41 16.92 -17.86
N ALA A 458 38.85 17.90 -17.08
CA ALA A 458 39.56 19.06 -17.59
C ALA A 458 40.98 18.69 -18.05
N ASP A 459 41.34 19.11 -19.27
CA ASP A 459 42.63 18.79 -19.88
C ASP A 459 43.70 19.82 -19.51
N THR A 460 43.29 21.06 -19.24
CA THR A 460 44.19 22.17 -18.90
C THR A 460 44.23 22.45 -17.40
N GLN A 461 45.35 23.01 -16.94
CA GLN A 461 45.52 23.41 -15.54
C GLN A 461 44.60 24.59 -15.16
N GLU A 462 44.37 25.52 -16.10
CA GLU A 462 43.48 26.67 -15.91
C GLU A 462 42.02 26.23 -15.71
N GLU A 463 41.53 25.26 -16.50
CA GLU A 463 40.18 24.68 -16.31
C GLU A 463 40.05 23.95 -14.97
N LYS A 464 41.10 23.25 -14.53
CA LYS A 464 41.10 22.58 -13.22
C LYS A 464 41.00 23.57 -12.06
N GLU A 465 41.60 24.75 -12.19
CA GLU A 465 41.52 25.83 -11.20
C GLU A 465 40.12 26.44 -11.16
N ILE A 466 39.50 26.69 -12.32
CA ILE A 466 38.10 27.15 -12.42
C ILE A 466 37.14 26.17 -11.73
N TRP A 467 37.29 24.87 -12.01
CA TRP A 467 36.44 23.86 -11.37
C TRP A 467 36.75 23.69 -9.88
N GLN A 468 38.00 23.92 -9.46
CA GLN A 468 38.35 23.89 -8.04
C GLN A 468 37.68 25.03 -7.25
N GLU A 469 37.61 26.23 -7.82
CA GLU A 469 36.87 27.35 -7.23
C GLU A 469 35.36 27.06 -7.16
N SER A 470 34.79 26.51 -8.24
CA SER A 470 33.38 26.08 -8.28
C SER A 470 33.07 25.01 -7.22
N ILE A 471 33.96 24.03 -7.01
CA ILE A 471 33.82 23.02 -5.96
C ILE A 471 33.80 23.66 -4.58
N ALA A 472 34.73 24.60 -4.31
CA ALA A 472 34.80 25.27 -3.02
C ALA A 472 33.53 26.08 -2.70
N GLU A 473 32.96 26.76 -3.70
CA GLU A 473 31.69 27.48 -3.57
C GLU A 473 30.53 26.52 -3.26
N GLN A 474 30.42 25.41 -4.01
CA GLN A 474 29.37 24.42 -3.79
C GLN A 474 29.50 23.71 -2.43
N GLU A 475 30.72 23.46 -1.95
CA GLU A 475 30.97 22.90 -0.62
C GLU A 475 30.51 23.84 0.49
N ASP A 476 30.69 25.15 0.36
CA ASP A 476 30.18 26.13 1.34
C ASP A 476 28.64 26.19 1.35
N ILE A 477 28.00 26.13 0.17
CA ILE A 477 26.53 26.05 0.05
C ILE A 477 26.00 24.79 0.73
N VAL A 478 26.60 23.63 0.45
CA VAL A 478 26.23 22.34 1.08
C VAL A 478 26.40 22.42 2.59
N LYS A 479 27.51 22.98 3.08
CA LYS A 479 27.77 23.18 4.51
C LYS A 479 26.72 24.07 5.17
N GLY A 480 26.33 25.16 4.52
CA GLY A 480 25.26 26.06 4.97
C GLY A 480 23.91 25.35 5.07
N LEU A 481 23.56 24.53 4.08
CA LEU A 481 22.32 23.76 4.05
C LEU A 481 22.31 22.62 5.10
N LYS A 482 23.43 21.91 5.29
CA LYS A 482 23.60 20.91 6.38
C LYS A 482 23.37 21.55 7.76
N ARG A 483 23.91 22.75 8.01
CA ARG A 483 23.67 23.50 9.27
C ARG A 483 22.19 23.86 9.47
N ARG A 484 21.52 24.31 8.40
CA ARG A 484 20.08 24.61 8.44
C ARG A 484 19.28 23.36 8.76
N LYS A 485 19.55 22.23 8.08
CA LYS A 485 18.92 20.93 8.35
C LYS A 485 19.04 20.52 9.82
N ARG A 486 20.26 20.54 10.38
CA ARG A 486 20.51 20.23 11.80
C ARG A 486 19.68 21.14 12.74
N THR A 487 19.55 22.42 12.41
CA THR A 487 18.74 23.35 13.20
C THR A 487 17.25 22.96 13.23
N TYR A 488 16.71 22.46 12.11
CA TYR A 488 15.35 21.93 12.05
C TYR A 488 15.19 20.64 12.83
N GLU A 489 16.15 19.71 12.73
CA GLU A 489 16.14 18.44 13.46
C GLU A 489 16.18 18.66 14.98
N VAL A 490 17.04 19.57 15.47
CA VAL A 490 17.10 19.95 16.89
C VAL A 490 15.77 20.56 17.36
N LYS A 491 15.13 21.41 16.55
CA LYS A 491 13.81 21.98 16.86
C LYS A 491 12.72 20.90 16.88
N LYS A 492 12.78 19.92 15.99
CA LYS A 492 11.84 18.78 15.91
C LYS A 492 12.00 17.86 17.14
N ALA A 493 13.23 17.56 17.54
CA ALA A 493 13.56 16.77 18.73
C ALA A 493 13.05 17.44 20.02
N LYS A 494 13.35 18.74 20.23
CA LYS A 494 12.87 19.49 21.41
C LYS A 494 11.35 19.54 21.52
N LYS A 495 10.65 19.57 20.39
CA LYS A 495 9.18 19.55 20.36
C LYS A 495 8.60 18.18 20.74
N LYS A 496 9.30 17.09 20.38
CA LYS A 496 8.93 15.71 20.73
C LYS A 496 9.11 15.46 22.23
N THR A 497 10.20 15.93 22.83
CA THR A 497 10.45 15.79 24.28
C THR A 497 9.52 16.65 25.14
N SER A 498 8.97 17.76 24.62
CA SER A 498 7.97 18.58 25.33
C SER A 498 6.53 18.04 25.27
N ALA A 499 6.29 16.95 24.55
CA ALA A 499 4.95 16.40 24.29
C ALA A 499 4.64 15.11 25.09
N GLU A 500 5.61 14.56 25.83
CA GLU A 500 5.38 13.47 26.80
C GLU A 500 5.01 14.09 28.16
N PRO A 501 3.82 13.80 28.72
CA PRO A 501 3.48 14.23 30.07
C PRO A 501 4.17 13.32 31.08
N ASP A 502 4.90 13.93 32.01
CA ASP A 502 5.56 13.30 33.16
C ASP A 502 4.53 12.49 33.97
N GLY A 503 4.58 11.17 33.78
CA GLY A 503 3.78 10.19 34.52
C GLY A 503 4.60 9.58 35.65
N SER A 504 5.03 10.38 36.62
CA SER A 504 5.58 9.89 37.88
C SER A 504 5.03 10.69 39.06
N THR A 505 3.86 10.28 39.55
CA THR A 505 3.48 10.55 40.94
C THR A 505 3.89 9.36 41.79
N GLU A 506 5.00 9.50 42.50
CA GLU A 506 5.30 8.74 43.72
C GLU A 506 4.15 8.95 44.72
N THR A 507 3.71 7.85 45.35
CA THR A 507 2.89 7.90 46.57
C THR A 507 3.66 7.21 47.68
N ASP A 508 4.05 8.02 48.67
CA ASP A 508 4.24 7.61 50.06
C ASP A 508 2.89 7.30 50.73
#